data_AF-A0AAX0IUB8-F1
#
_entry.id   AF-A0AAX0IUB8-F1
#
_cell.length_a   1.000
_cell.length_b   1.000
_cell.length_c   1.000
_cell.angle_alpha   90.00
_cell.angle_beta   90.00
_cell.angle_gamma   90.00
#
_symmetry.space_group_name_H-M   'P 1'
#
loop_
_entity.id
_entity.type
_entity.pdbx_description
1 polymer ?
#
loop_
_entity_poly.entity_id
_entity_poly.type
_entity_poly.pdbx_seq_one_letter_code
_entity_poly.pdbx_strand_id
1 'polypeptide(L)'
;MFYCHFLEFHQSFLWKIEQKKQLKLFGIRQNEKQFVFTYNNRKNGINVPLHIDYLNHRMNTIRRRHPELPPASPHKLRHTGATLARRAGTSLNAISEALTHSDIQITKTYVNTTETVNQTAGEIAFRSLKKQ
;
A
#
# COMPACT_ATOMS: atom_id res chain seq x y z
N MET A 1 -15.94 -3.79 -19.29
CA MET A 1 -14.62 -4.30 -18.88
C MET A 1 -13.53 -3.67 -19.76
N PHE A 2 -13.25 -2.36 -19.70
CA PHE A 2 -12.07 -1.72 -20.34
C PHE A 2 -11.90 -0.23 -19.92
N TYR A 3 -12.21 0.14 -18.67
CA TYR A 3 -12.04 1.53 -18.19
C TYR A 3 -11.00 1.70 -17.06
N CYS A 4 -10.48 0.61 -16.48
CA CYS A 4 -9.54 0.71 -15.36
C CYS A 4 -8.07 0.86 -15.81
N HIS A 5 -7.70 0.36 -17.01
CA HIS A 5 -6.29 0.30 -17.41
C HIS A 5 -5.78 1.59 -18.10
N PHE A 6 -6.68 2.46 -18.59
CA PHE A 6 -6.28 3.69 -19.28
C PHE A 6 -6.01 4.87 -18.33
N LEU A 7 -6.54 4.85 -17.11
CA LEU A 7 -6.37 5.92 -16.11
C LEU A 7 -5.10 5.79 -15.26
N GLU A 8 -4.53 4.58 -15.13
CA GLU A 8 -3.30 4.37 -14.35
C GLU A 8 -2.07 4.94 -15.05
N PHE A 9 -2.02 4.91 -16.39
CA PHE A 9 -0.88 5.42 -17.15
C PHE A 9 -0.78 6.96 -17.08
N HIS A 10 -1.92 7.66 -17.03
CA HIS A 10 -1.97 9.12 -17.02
C HIS A 10 -1.58 9.73 -15.65
N GLN A 11 -1.91 9.06 -14.53
CA GLN A 11 -1.48 9.49 -13.19
C GLN A 11 0.05 9.41 -13.00
N SER A 12 0.71 8.50 -13.72
CA SER A 12 2.15 8.25 -13.59
C SER A 12 3.05 9.39 -14.09
N PHE A 13 2.52 10.33 -14.87
CA PHE A 13 3.29 11.48 -15.40
C PHE A 13 2.97 12.81 -14.72
N LEU A 14 1.81 12.95 -14.07
CA LEU A 14 1.40 14.21 -13.42
C LEU A 14 2.40 14.63 -12.34
N TRP A 15 2.89 13.67 -11.55
CA TRP A 15 3.87 13.96 -10.51
C TRP A 15 5.20 14.46 -11.10
N LYS A 16 5.62 14.01 -12.28
CA LYS A 16 6.85 14.48 -12.94
C LYS A 16 6.71 15.93 -13.39
N ILE A 17 5.55 16.30 -13.93
CA ILE A 17 5.25 17.68 -14.32
C ILE A 17 5.27 18.59 -13.09
N GLU A 18 4.62 18.17 -12.01
CA GLU A 18 4.56 18.94 -10.77
C GLU A 18 5.94 19.07 -10.11
N GLN A 19 6.70 17.97 -10.03
CA GLN A 19 8.06 17.98 -9.53
C GLN A 19 8.95 18.94 -10.35
N LYS A 20 8.82 18.95 -11.68
CA LYS A 20 9.57 19.89 -12.53
C LYS A 20 9.26 21.35 -12.21
N LYS A 21 7.99 21.68 -11.94
CA LYS A 21 7.60 23.03 -11.50
C LYS A 21 8.24 23.40 -10.17
N GLN A 22 8.17 22.49 -9.18
CA GLN A 22 8.73 22.71 -7.85
C GLN A 22 10.26 22.86 -7.89
N LEU A 23 10.96 21.99 -8.62
CA LEU A 23 12.42 22.06 -8.76
C LEU A 23 12.89 23.33 -9.46
N LYS A 24 12.12 23.83 -10.44
CA LYS A 24 12.42 25.09 -11.14
C LYS A 24 12.45 26.29 -10.19
N LEU A 25 11.63 26.30 -9.12
CA LEU A 25 11.64 27.36 -8.10
C LEU A 25 12.98 27.46 -7.36
N PHE A 26 13.73 26.35 -7.31
CA PHE A 26 15.06 26.28 -6.69
C PHE A 26 16.20 26.30 -7.71
N GLY A 27 15.91 26.58 -9.00
CA GLY A 27 16.91 26.55 -10.07
C GLY A 27 17.40 25.14 -10.44
N ILE A 28 16.73 24.09 -9.99
CA ILE A 28 17.12 22.69 -10.21
C ILE A 28 16.48 22.16 -11.49
N ARG A 29 17.28 21.53 -12.35
CA ARG A 29 16.80 20.79 -13.53
C ARG A 29 16.44 19.36 -13.14
N GLN A 30 15.21 18.94 -13.46
CA GLN A 30 14.76 17.56 -13.27
C GLN A 30 15.62 16.61 -14.11
N ASN A 31 15.99 15.47 -13.52
CA ASN A 31 16.76 14.42 -14.17
C ASN A 31 16.10 13.05 -13.89
N GLU A 32 16.55 12.00 -14.58
CA GLU A 32 15.98 10.65 -14.45
C GLU A 32 16.28 9.99 -13.10
N LYS A 33 17.39 10.37 -12.44
CA LYS A 33 17.81 9.85 -11.13
C LYS A 33 17.24 10.66 -9.96
N GLN A 34 16.29 11.56 -10.23
CA GLN A 34 15.74 12.48 -9.26
C GLN A 34 14.80 11.75 -8.29
N PHE A 35 15.08 11.86 -6.99
CA PHE A 35 14.21 11.33 -5.95
C PHE A 35 12.86 12.06 -5.96
N VAL A 36 11.77 11.29 -5.79
CA VAL A 36 10.40 11.83 -5.68
C VAL A 36 10.21 12.57 -4.36
N PHE A 37 10.71 11.98 -3.26
CA PHE A 37 10.59 12.54 -1.92
C PHE A 37 11.93 13.09 -1.45
N THR A 38 12.00 14.41 -1.31
CA THR A 38 13.19 15.11 -0.85
C THR A 38 12.84 16.18 0.16
N TYR A 39 13.85 16.70 0.85
CA TYR A 39 13.69 17.80 1.79
C TYR A 39 14.86 18.79 1.68
N ASN A 40 14.63 19.99 2.21
CA ASN A 40 15.68 20.99 2.36
C ASN A 40 16.20 20.92 3.80
N ASN A 41 17.49 20.69 3.96
CA ASN A 41 18.12 20.60 5.27
C ASN A 41 18.52 21.99 5.79
N ARG A 42 18.88 22.06 7.07
CA ARG A 42 19.31 23.32 7.72
C ARG A 42 20.74 23.75 7.38
N LYS A 43 21.49 22.90 6.68
CA LYS A 43 22.89 23.10 6.26
C LYS A 43 22.96 23.43 4.75
N ASN A 44 21.98 24.15 4.22
CA ASN A 44 21.86 24.58 2.82
C ASN A 44 21.78 23.45 1.76
N GLY A 45 21.57 22.21 2.16
CA GLY A 45 21.29 21.11 1.24
C GLY A 45 19.86 21.20 0.75
N ILE A 46 19.68 21.49 -0.53
CA ILE A 46 18.38 21.52 -1.21
C ILE A 46 18.17 20.16 -1.90
N ASN A 47 16.92 19.68 -1.92
CA ASN A 47 16.54 18.49 -2.68
C ASN A 47 17.31 17.21 -2.26
N VAL A 48 17.52 17.06 -0.95
CA VAL A 48 18.24 15.93 -0.34
C VAL A 48 17.28 14.75 -0.14
N PRO A 49 17.71 13.50 -0.38
CA PRO A 49 16.87 12.32 -0.12
C PRO A 49 16.43 12.25 1.35
N LEU A 50 15.19 11.85 1.58
CA LEU A 50 14.69 11.64 2.93
C LEU A 50 15.47 10.53 3.65
N HIS A 51 15.73 10.74 4.94
CA HIS A 51 16.27 9.69 5.80
C HIS A 51 15.23 8.58 6.02
N ILE A 52 15.66 7.34 6.19
CA ILE A 52 14.77 6.19 6.39
C ILE A 52 13.84 6.36 7.62
N ASP A 53 14.34 7.01 8.68
CA ASP A 53 13.55 7.29 9.88
C ASP A 53 12.50 8.39 9.72
N TYR A 54 12.51 9.11 8.60
CA TYR A 54 11.53 10.17 8.36
C TYR A 54 10.10 9.66 8.52
N LEU A 55 9.79 8.50 7.95
CA LEU A 55 8.48 7.88 8.07
C LEU A 55 8.13 7.55 9.53
N ASN A 56 9.09 7.00 10.29
CA ASN A 56 8.89 6.71 11.72
C ASN A 56 8.58 7.98 12.52
N HIS A 57 9.29 9.08 12.27
CA HIS A 57 9.02 10.36 12.92
C HIS A 57 7.66 10.95 12.52
N ARG A 58 7.23 10.79 11.26
CA ARG A 58 5.89 11.20 10.81
C ARG A 58 4.81 10.37 11.51
N MET A 59 4.97 9.06 11.63
CA MET A 59 4.04 8.21 12.39
C MET A 59 3.95 8.62 13.86
N ASN A 60 5.09 8.90 14.50
CA ASN A 60 5.10 9.42 15.88
C ASN A 60 4.39 10.78 16.02
N THR A 61 4.47 11.63 14.99
CA THR A 61 3.77 12.92 14.98
C THR A 61 2.26 12.73 14.84
N ILE A 62 1.81 11.81 13.97
CA ILE A 62 0.39 11.47 13.83
C ILE A 62 -0.14 10.93 15.16
N ARG A 63 0.58 10.00 15.81
CA ARG A 63 0.20 9.45 17.12
C ARG A 63 0.03 10.53 18.19
N ARG A 64 0.92 11.53 18.23
CA ARG A 64 0.81 12.64 19.19
C ARG A 64 -0.41 13.54 18.93
N ARG A 65 -0.80 13.70 17.66
CA ARG A 65 -1.95 14.54 17.27
C ARG A 65 -3.28 13.79 17.38
N HIS A 66 -3.25 12.47 17.30
CA HIS A 66 -4.41 11.58 17.29
C HIS A 66 -4.22 10.44 18.29
N PRO A 67 -4.24 10.73 19.61
CA PRO A 67 -4.08 9.71 20.65
C PRO A 67 -5.23 8.68 20.67
N GLU A 68 -6.37 9.01 20.08
CA GLU A 68 -7.52 8.11 19.89
C GLU A 68 -7.23 6.95 18.91
N LEU A 69 -6.24 7.12 18.03
CA LEU A 69 -5.91 6.10 17.04
C LEU A 69 -4.91 5.08 17.60
N PRO A 70 -5.10 3.78 17.31
CA PRO A 70 -4.13 2.75 17.67
C PRO A 70 -2.73 3.02 17.08
N PRO A 71 -1.65 2.64 17.77
CA PRO A 71 -0.28 2.80 17.26
C PRO A 71 -0.05 2.07 15.93
N ALA A 72 0.13 2.85 14.87
CA ALA A 72 0.45 2.38 13.52
C ALA A 72 1.94 2.58 13.18
N SER A 73 2.47 1.68 12.36
CA SER A 73 3.78 1.79 11.72
C SER A 73 3.62 1.64 10.21
N PRO A 74 4.59 2.06 9.38
CA PRO A 74 4.49 1.89 7.92
C PRO A 74 4.25 0.44 7.52
N HIS A 75 4.88 -0.51 8.23
CA HIS A 75 4.68 -1.94 7.99
C HIS A 75 3.26 -2.41 8.35
N LYS A 76 2.69 -1.95 9.47
CA LYS A 76 1.28 -2.24 9.82
C LYS A 76 0.30 -1.65 8.80
N LEU A 77 0.56 -0.42 8.33
CA LEU A 77 -0.27 0.23 7.31
C LEU A 77 -0.24 -0.54 5.98
N ARG A 78 0.92 -1.08 5.59
CA ARG A 78 1.03 -1.98 4.43
C ARG A 78 0.13 -3.20 4.56
N HIS A 79 0.11 -3.83 5.75
CA HIS A 79 -0.79 -4.96 6.02
C HIS A 79 -2.26 -4.56 5.95
N THR A 80 -2.61 -3.40 6.51
CA THR A 80 -3.98 -2.87 6.41
C THR A 80 -4.40 -2.64 4.96
N GLY A 81 -3.50 -2.11 4.12
CA GLY A 81 -3.74 -1.96 2.68
C GLY A 81 -4.04 -3.29 1.99
N ALA A 82 -3.26 -4.34 2.31
CA ALA A 82 -3.46 -5.70 1.78
C ALA A 82 -4.85 -6.26 2.16
N THR A 83 -5.21 -6.15 3.45
CA THR A 83 -6.51 -6.61 3.95
C THR A 83 -7.67 -5.85 3.30
N LEU A 84 -7.55 -4.53 3.12
CA LEU A 84 -8.57 -3.72 2.45
C LEU A 84 -8.72 -4.12 0.97
N ALA A 85 -7.62 -4.32 0.25
CA ALA A 85 -7.65 -4.79 -1.14
C ALA A 85 -8.32 -6.17 -1.26
N ARG A 86 -8.04 -7.08 -0.31
CA ARG A 86 -8.69 -8.40 -0.25
C ARG A 86 -10.20 -8.29 -0.03
N ARG A 87 -10.62 -7.45 0.92
CA ARG A 87 -12.04 -7.18 1.19
C ARG A 87 -12.75 -6.56 -0.01
N ALA A 88 -12.04 -5.76 -0.81
CA ALA A 88 -12.54 -5.21 -2.06
C ALA A 88 -12.61 -6.23 -3.21
N GLY A 89 -12.33 -7.52 -2.96
CA GLY A 89 -12.44 -8.58 -3.96
C GLY A 89 -11.17 -8.83 -4.76
N THR A 90 -10.06 -8.15 -4.45
CA THR A 90 -8.78 -8.40 -5.13
C THR A 90 -8.29 -9.82 -4.81
N SER A 91 -7.79 -10.51 -5.84
CA SER A 91 -7.26 -11.87 -5.69
C SER A 91 -5.99 -11.86 -4.85
N LEU A 92 -5.74 -12.97 -4.14
CA LEU A 92 -4.53 -13.11 -3.34
C LEU A 92 -3.25 -13.05 -4.18
N ASN A 93 -3.31 -13.59 -5.40
CA ASN A 93 -2.17 -13.56 -6.33
C ASN A 93 -1.82 -12.12 -6.72
N ALA A 94 -2.82 -11.30 -7.07
CA ALA A 94 -2.59 -9.90 -7.43
C ALA A 94 -2.09 -9.07 -6.23
N ILE A 95 -2.59 -9.34 -5.02
CA ILE A 95 -2.08 -8.69 -3.79
C ILE A 95 -0.63 -9.12 -3.52
N SER A 96 -0.31 -10.41 -3.66
CA SER A 96 1.02 -10.95 -3.42
C SER A 96 2.05 -10.37 -4.40
N GLU A 97 1.66 -10.24 -5.66
CA GLU A 97 2.46 -9.62 -6.73
C GLU A 97 2.72 -8.14 -6.43
N ALA A 98 1.66 -7.37 -6.13
CA ALA A 98 1.76 -5.94 -5.83
C ALA A 98 2.61 -5.64 -4.57
N LEU A 99 2.61 -6.56 -3.60
CA LEU A 99 3.39 -6.44 -2.39
C LEU A 99 4.76 -7.12 -2.49
N THR A 100 5.17 -7.70 -3.62
CA THR A 100 6.50 -8.30 -3.82
C THR A 100 6.94 -9.22 -2.67
N HIS A 101 6.05 -10.07 -2.14
CA HIS A 101 6.42 -11.03 -1.09
C HIS A 101 7.12 -12.24 -1.72
N SER A 102 8.29 -12.61 -1.21
CA SER A 102 8.97 -13.87 -1.57
C SER A 102 8.23 -15.11 -1.03
N ASP A 103 7.33 -14.93 -0.06
CA ASP A 103 6.70 -16.02 0.69
C ASP A 103 5.16 -15.90 0.72
N ILE A 104 4.51 -16.85 0.05
CA ILE A 104 3.05 -17.04 -0.04
C ILE A 104 2.42 -17.32 1.33
N GLN A 105 3.19 -17.78 2.33
CA GLN A 105 2.68 -18.03 3.68
C GLN A 105 2.30 -16.75 4.42
N ILE A 106 2.99 -15.63 4.16
CA ILE A 106 2.63 -14.33 4.75
C ILE A 106 1.28 -13.87 4.20
N THR A 107 1.01 -14.17 2.91
CA THR A 107 -0.27 -13.85 2.27
C THR A 107 -1.43 -14.51 2.99
N LYS A 108 -1.29 -15.78 3.42
CA LYS A 108 -2.32 -16.52 4.17
C LYS A 108 -2.66 -15.91 5.53
N THR A 109 -1.69 -15.33 6.25
CA THR A 109 -1.92 -14.65 7.53
C THR A 109 -2.82 -13.40 7.39
N TYR A 110 -2.82 -12.74 6.22
CA TYR A 110 -3.72 -11.59 5.96
C TYR A 110 -5.16 -11.97 5.64
N VAL A 111 -5.41 -13.23 5.28
CA VAL A 111 -6.71 -13.71 4.76
C VAL A 111 -7.53 -14.40 5.83
N ASN A 112 -7.18 -14.29 7.11
CA ASN A 112 -8.12 -14.73 8.16
C ASN A 112 -9.28 -13.73 8.36
N THR A 113 -9.70 -13.04 7.29
CA THR A 113 -11.13 -12.83 7.06
C THR A 113 -11.70 -14.22 6.89
N THR A 114 -12.30 -14.74 7.96
CA THR A 114 -13.09 -15.98 7.98
C THR A 114 -13.35 -16.43 6.56
N GLU A 115 -12.64 -17.46 6.09
CA GLU A 115 -13.25 -18.30 5.07
C GLU A 115 -14.63 -18.55 5.66
N THR A 116 -15.66 -17.93 5.09
CA THR A 116 -17.01 -18.44 5.27
C THR A 116 -16.82 -19.88 4.89
N VAL A 117 -16.77 -20.75 5.91
CA VAL A 117 -16.53 -22.17 5.73
C VAL A 117 -17.64 -22.56 4.79
N ASN A 118 -17.31 -22.66 3.50
CA ASN A 118 -18.18 -23.24 2.51
C ASN A 118 -18.39 -24.62 3.09
N GLN A 119 -19.63 -24.84 3.54
CA GLN A 119 -20.12 -26.02 4.23
C GLN A 119 -19.16 -27.20 4.03
N THR A 120 -18.56 -27.66 5.13
CA THR A 120 -17.57 -28.75 5.08
C THR A 120 -18.14 -29.90 4.24
N ALA A 121 -17.29 -30.67 3.55
CA ALA A 121 -17.76 -31.79 2.73
C ALA A 121 -18.72 -32.73 3.49
N GLY A 122 -18.56 -32.84 4.81
CA GLY A 122 -19.48 -33.56 5.70
C GLY A 122 -20.89 -32.97 5.77
N GLU A 123 -21.04 -31.64 5.78
CA GLU A 123 -22.34 -30.95 5.79
C GLU A 123 -23.08 -31.13 4.44
N ILE A 124 -22.34 -31.12 3.32
CA ILE A 124 -22.87 -31.41 1.97
C ILE A 124 -23.33 -32.87 1.87
N ALA A 125 -22.53 -33.81 2.37
CA ALA A 125 -22.88 -35.22 2.41
C ALA A 125 -24.11 -35.49 3.27
N PHE A 126 -24.19 -34.90 4.47
CA PHE A 126 -25.32 -35.05 5.39
C PHE A 126 -26.65 -34.54 4.81
N ARG A 127 -26.65 -33.39 4.12
CA ARG A 127 -27.85 -32.86 3.46
C ARG A 127 -28.32 -33.70 2.27
N SER A 128 -27.40 -34.39 1.62
CA SER A 128 -27.70 -35.27 0.48
C SER A 128 -28.36 -36.58 0.95
N LEU A 129 -27.97 -37.09 2.13
CA LEU A 129 -28.57 -38.26 2.75
C LEU A 129 -29.99 -38.00 3.30
N LYS A 130 -30.28 -36.77 3.73
CA LYS A 130 -31.60 -36.40 4.29
C LYS A 130 -32.70 -36.17 3.24
N LYS A 131 -32.37 -36.21 1.95
CA LYS A 131 -33.30 -36.04 0.81
C LYS A 131 -33.75 -37.37 0.18
N GLN A 132 -33.33 -38.50 0.74
CA GLN A 132 -33.90 -39.83 0.49
C GLN A 132 -34.94 -40.14 1.58
#